data_AF-A0A560JZ71-F1
#
_entry.id   AF-A0A560JZ71-F1
#
_cell.length_a   1.000
_cell.length_b   1.000
_cell.length_c   1.000
_cell.angle_alpha   90.00
_cell.angle_beta   90.00
_cell.angle_gamma   90.00
#
_symmetry.space_group_name_H-M   'P 1'
#
loop_
_entity.id
_entity.type
_entity.pdbx_description
1 polymer ?
#
loop_
_entity_poly.entity_id
_entity_poly.type
_entity_poly.pdbx_seq_one_letter_code
_entity_poly.pdbx_strand_id
1 'polypeptide(L)'
;MAKPRKIALESATARAKLTPRKASYFVRVAPHIALGYRRNQSGFGTWSVRFADGSPSGWLKAFGIADDKEPANNNGVFSYDQALMQARRLARGNGDSDCEPASSFAPVNLDGALVAYEADLKGRGSSTYNASSLRKHLSLFLLARPVALLNAKELRMWRDGLLEKGLQPSSVVRYCKSLRAALNLAASHDKRIMNADAWGTGLESLPDATVARNIILSDADVSRFVAASYDRDGALGLYTDVLATTGARPSQAARLLVEDLHGGAKPRLTMPKSAKGGSTNRAKRMGERISVPITPALFAKLKQAAKGRAPDAPLLLQTDGLPWSGSDDYREDVAAIVDALKLDERATMYALRHSSIVRTLLRGVPIRLVAASHDTSAAEIERTYSKYITDFSDDISRAALLHYEPPHNVVAAGP
;
A
#
# COMPACT_ATOMS: atom_id res chain seq x y z
N MET A 1 -11.55 28.07 50.14
CA MET A 1 -10.37 27.60 49.37
C MET A 1 -9.72 28.80 48.71
N ALA A 2 -8.44 29.10 49.00
CA ALA A 2 -7.74 30.23 48.42
C ALA A 2 -7.61 30.07 46.90
N LYS A 3 -7.99 31.10 46.13
CA LYS A 3 -7.75 31.17 44.68
C LYS A 3 -6.25 30.88 44.42
N PRO A 4 -5.88 29.98 43.48
CA PRO A 4 -4.49 29.77 43.15
C PRO A 4 -3.89 31.10 42.65
N ARG A 5 -2.87 31.59 43.35
CA ARG A 5 -2.13 32.81 42.95
C ARG A 5 -1.65 32.64 41.51
N LYS A 6 -1.91 33.65 40.67
CA LYS A 6 -1.38 33.72 39.30
C LYS A 6 0.14 33.59 39.36
N ILE A 7 0.69 32.56 38.72
CA ILE A 7 2.14 32.35 38.65
C ILE A 7 2.68 33.37 37.64
N ALA A 8 3.46 34.33 38.12
CA ALA A 8 4.12 35.34 37.30
C ALA A 8 5.57 34.91 37.03
N LEU A 9 5.94 34.79 35.75
CA LEU A 9 7.26 34.34 35.28
C LEU A 9 7.95 35.39 34.39
N GLU A 10 7.28 36.51 34.12
CA GLU A 10 7.63 37.49 33.08
C GLU A 10 8.90 38.30 33.45
N SER A 11 9.16 38.51 34.75
CA SER A 11 10.34 39.26 35.23
C SER A 11 11.18 38.47 36.23
N ALA A 12 12.47 38.76 36.29
CA ALA A 12 13.39 38.18 37.27
C ALA A 12 12.92 38.40 38.72
N THR A 13 12.38 39.60 39.01
CA THR A 13 11.84 39.95 40.33
C THR A 13 10.59 39.13 40.67
N ALA A 14 9.72 38.84 39.70
CA ALA A 14 8.57 37.96 39.92
C ALA A 14 8.99 36.52 40.17
N ARG A 15 9.97 36.02 39.41
CA ARG A 15 10.53 34.66 39.57
C ARG A 15 11.28 34.49 40.89
N ALA A 16 11.94 35.52 41.39
CA ALA A 16 12.64 35.51 42.68
C ALA A 16 11.69 35.33 43.88
N LYS A 17 10.43 35.79 43.77
CA LYS A 17 9.39 35.65 44.81
C LYS A 17 8.80 34.24 44.90
N LEU A 18 9.11 33.35 43.96
CA LEU A 18 8.64 31.96 43.98
C LEU A 18 9.40 31.14 45.02
N THR A 19 8.71 30.20 45.66
CA THR A 19 9.32 29.27 46.61
C THR A 19 10.25 28.29 45.88
N PRO A 20 11.53 28.17 46.27
CA PRO A 20 12.42 27.16 45.69
C PRO A 20 11.86 25.75 45.89
N ARG A 21 11.75 24.97 44.82
CA ARG A 21 11.24 23.58 44.89
C ARG A 21 11.80 22.73 43.74
N LYS A 22 11.77 21.40 43.91
CA LYS A 22 12.25 20.44 42.88
C LYS A 22 11.38 20.46 41.60
N ALA A 23 10.07 20.72 41.74
CA ALA A 23 9.13 20.75 40.62
C ALA A 23 9.05 22.13 39.95
N SER A 24 9.03 22.17 38.61
CA SER A 24 8.84 23.43 37.88
C SER A 24 7.46 24.06 38.16
N TYR A 25 7.40 25.39 38.12
CA TYR A 25 6.18 26.17 38.01
C TYR A 25 5.77 26.21 36.54
N PHE A 26 4.56 25.77 36.23
CA PHE A 26 4.10 25.67 34.84
C PHE A 26 3.10 26.77 34.50
N VAL A 27 3.34 27.44 33.36
CA VAL A 27 2.39 28.35 32.72
C VAL A 27 2.05 27.76 31.36
N ARG A 28 0.75 27.68 31.06
CA ARG A 28 0.28 27.15 29.77
C ARG A 28 0.58 28.15 28.66
N VAL A 29 1.26 27.69 27.61
CA VAL A 29 1.69 28.53 26.48
C VAL A 29 0.82 28.29 25.24
N ALA A 30 0.34 27.06 25.06
CA ALA A 30 -0.54 26.64 23.99
C ALA A 30 -1.30 25.35 24.41
N PRO A 31 -2.24 24.82 23.61
CA PRO A 31 -2.77 23.48 23.85
C PRO A 31 -1.63 22.46 23.97
N HIS A 32 -1.64 21.67 25.05
CA HIS A 32 -0.66 20.62 25.35
C HIS A 32 0.79 21.10 25.60
N ILE A 33 1.07 22.41 25.56
CA ILE A 33 2.42 22.98 25.79
C ILE A 33 2.39 23.87 27.02
N ALA A 34 3.27 23.60 27.98
CA ALA A 34 3.50 24.45 29.14
C ALA A 34 4.99 24.82 29.26
N LEU A 35 5.26 26.08 29.57
CA LEU A 35 6.57 26.57 29.95
C LEU A 35 6.74 26.35 31.45
N GLY A 36 7.77 25.60 31.81
CA GLY A 36 8.15 25.30 33.18
C GLY A 36 9.34 26.15 33.62
N TYR A 37 9.22 26.85 34.74
CA TYR A 37 10.33 27.51 35.42
C TYR A 37 10.64 26.80 36.74
N ARG A 38 11.86 26.32 36.93
CA ARG A 38 12.30 25.77 38.22
C ARG A 38 13.14 26.79 38.96
N ARG A 39 12.65 27.23 40.13
CA ARG A 39 13.41 28.06 41.06
C ARG A 39 14.37 27.19 41.88
N ASN A 40 15.67 27.40 41.71
CA ASN A 40 16.71 26.73 42.49
C ASN A 40 17.00 27.48 43.80
N GLN A 41 17.49 26.78 44.83
CA GLN A 41 17.78 27.38 46.14
C GLN A 41 18.96 28.37 46.07
N SER A 42 19.94 28.06 45.23
CA SER A 42 21.04 28.94 44.84
C SER A 42 21.22 28.89 43.31
N GLY A 43 21.80 29.94 42.72
CA GLY A 43 22.03 30.05 41.28
C GLY A 43 20.83 30.50 40.45
N PHE A 44 20.93 30.30 39.14
CA PHE A 44 19.91 30.64 38.14
C PHE A 44 18.71 29.70 38.22
N GLY A 45 17.53 30.18 37.87
CA GLY A 45 16.41 29.29 37.58
C GLY A 45 16.61 28.55 36.26
N THR A 46 15.88 27.44 36.07
CA THR A 46 15.98 26.62 34.86
C THR A 46 14.66 26.66 34.09
N TRP A 47 14.76 26.92 32.79
CA TRP A 47 13.65 26.81 31.86
C TRP A 47 13.49 25.40 31.33
N SER A 48 12.24 24.96 31.26
CA SER A 48 11.84 23.65 30.76
C SER A 48 10.56 23.76 29.95
N VAL A 49 10.38 22.88 28.98
CA VAL A 49 9.11 22.72 28.26
C VAL A 49 8.48 21.41 28.69
N ARG A 50 7.19 21.45 28.98
CA ARG A 50 6.36 20.26 29.17
C ARG A 50 5.40 20.14 28.00
N PHE A 51 5.44 19.00 27.33
CA PHE A 51 4.49 18.64 26.30
C PHE A 51 3.64 17.47 26.80
N ALA A 52 2.32 17.63 26.77
CA ALA A 52 1.42 16.52 27.01
C ALA A 52 1.32 15.70 25.71
N ASP A 53 2.10 14.62 25.62
CA ASP A 53 2.13 13.67 24.50
C ASP A 53 1.05 12.59 24.58
N GLY A 54 0.02 12.80 25.40
CA GLY A 54 -1.02 11.79 25.66
C GLY A 54 -0.67 10.81 26.78
N SER A 55 0.58 10.76 27.26
CA SER A 55 0.92 10.02 28.48
C SER A 55 0.42 10.74 29.75
N PRO A 56 0.22 10.03 30.88
CA PRO A 56 -0.22 10.63 32.15
C PRO A 56 0.71 11.73 32.67
N SER A 57 2.00 11.64 32.35
CA SER A 57 3.04 12.57 32.80
C SER A 57 3.46 13.61 31.76
N GLY A 58 3.24 13.34 30.45
CA GLY A 58 3.89 14.06 29.37
C GLY A 58 5.41 13.88 29.39
N TRP A 59 6.11 14.57 28.48
CA TRP A 59 7.57 14.72 28.58
C TRP A 59 7.96 16.14 29.02
N LEU A 60 9.03 16.21 29.81
CA LEU A 60 9.61 17.44 30.35
C LEU A 60 11.06 17.54 29.88
N LYS A 61 11.44 18.66 29.25
CA LYS A 61 12.82 18.91 28.82
C LYS A 61 13.30 20.26 29.32
N ALA A 62 14.37 20.27 30.09
CA ALA A 62 15.12 21.49 30.37
C ALA A 62 15.87 21.94 29.12
N PHE A 63 15.87 23.25 28.83
CA PHE A 63 16.50 23.78 27.62
C PHE A 63 17.38 25.01 27.83
N GLY A 64 17.46 25.53 29.07
CA GLY A 64 18.36 26.64 29.38
C GLY A 64 18.16 27.19 30.79
N ILE A 65 19.03 28.13 31.16
CA ILE A 65 18.90 28.89 32.40
C ILE A 65 18.15 30.20 32.16
N ALA A 66 17.55 30.75 33.21
CA ALA A 66 16.82 32.01 33.16
C ALA A 66 17.74 33.20 33.34
N ASP A 67 17.36 34.34 32.75
CA ASP A 67 17.99 35.66 32.89
C ASP A 67 17.78 36.28 34.29
N ASP A 68 17.93 35.48 35.33
CA ASP A 68 17.69 35.89 36.73
C ASP A 68 18.89 36.68 37.30
N LYS A 69 20.10 36.41 36.81
CA LYS A 69 21.34 37.07 37.28
C LYS A 69 22.26 37.54 36.16
N GLU A 70 22.01 37.13 34.93
CA GLU A 70 22.79 37.49 33.74
C GLU A 70 21.84 37.85 32.59
N PRO A 71 22.23 38.76 31.69
CA PRO A 71 21.41 39.11 30.54
C PRO A 71 21.23 37.91 29.60
N ALA A 72 20.05 37.83 29.00
CA ALA A 72 19.73 36.75 28.07
C ALA A 72 20.61 36.80 26.81
N ASN A 73 21.12 35.65 26.38
CA ASN A 73 22.05 35.51 25.25
C ASN A 73 21.48 34.66 24.09
N ASN A 74 20.21 34.25 24.19
CA ASN A 74 19.49 33.48 23.17
C ASN A 74 20.11 32.11 22.82
N ASN A 75 21.04 31.61 23.64
CA ASN A 75 21.71 30.32 23.43
C ASN A 75 21.66 29.43 24.69
N GLY A 76 22.11 29.96 25.84
CA GLY A 76 22.11 29.25 27.12
C GLY A 76 21.28 29.95 28.20
N VAL A 77 21.19 31.28 28.15
CA VAL A 77 20.43 32.13 29.09
C VAL A 77 19.27 32.76 28.33
N PHE A 78 18.06 32.56 28.81
CA PHE A 78 16.84 32.98 28.12
C PHE A 78 15.99 33.91 28.98
N SER A 79 15.50 34.98 28.37
CA SER A 79 14.40 35.78 28.92
C SER A 79 13.08 35.02 28.84
N TYR A 80 12.03 35.52 29.51
CA TYR A 80 10.71 34.90 29.46
C TYR A 80 10.18 34.76 28.03
N ASP A 81 10.28 35.81 27.21
CA ASP A 81 9.80 35.80 25.83
C ASP A 81 10.62 34.86 24.94
N GLN A 82 11.94 34.84 25.13
CA GLN A 82 12.82 33.88 24.44
C GLN A 82 12.52 32.45 24.87
N ALA A 83 12.26 32.20 26.15
CA ALA A 83 11.87 30.91 26.67
C ALA A 83 10.48 30.46 26.15
N LEU A 84 9.53 31.39 25.97
CA LEU A 84 8.25 31.11 25.32
C LEU A 84 8.42 30.68 23.86
N MET A 85 9.22 31.42 23.10
CA MET A 85 9.52 31.08 21.70
C MET A 85 10.24 29.74 21.61
N GLN A 86 11.24 29.51 22.45
CA GLN A 86 12.01 28.27 22.46
C GLN A 86 11.16 27.06 22.93
N ALA A 87 10.29 27.24 23.91
CA ALA A 87 9.35 26.20 24.32
C ALA A 87 8.36 25.84 23.20
N ARG A 88 7.85 26.84 22.46
CA ARG A 88 7.00 26.59 21.28
C ARG A 88 7.77 25.85 20.19
N ARG A 89 9.02 26.26 19.91
CA ARG A 89 9.90 25.64 18.92
C ARG A 89 10.17 24.18 19.26
N LEU A 90 10.61 23.90 20.49
CA LEU A 90 10.92 22.55 20.96
C LEU A 90 9.69 21.63 21.01
N ALA A 91 8.51 22.18 21.29
CA ALA A 91 7.28 21.41 21.36
C ALA A 91 6.61 21.15 20.00
N ARG A 92 6.79 22.04 19.02
CA ARG A 92 6.11 21.97 17.71
C ARG A 92 7.01 21.48 16.58
N GLY A 93 8.33 21.52 16.73
CA GLY A 93 9.28 21.33 15.63
C GLY A 93 9.31 22.56 14.71
N ASN A 94 10.41 22.74 13.96
CA ASN A 94 10.49 23.80 12.95
C ASN A 94 9.58 23.47 11.77
N GLY A 95 8.71 24.41 11.40
CA GLY A 95 8.00 24.43 10.12
C GLY A 95 8.75 25.18 9.00
N ASP A 96 9.86 25.85 9.31
CA ASP A 96 10.65 26.65 8.35
C ASP A 96 12.18 26.51 8.60
N SER A 97 12.89 26.34 7.47
CA SER A 97 14.33 26.57 7.18
C SER A 97 15.45 25.85 7.97
N ASP A 98 16.18 24.97 7.25
CA ASP A 98 17.64 24.93 7.01
C ASP A 98 18.66 25.23 8.14
N CYS A 99 18.42 24.83 9.39
CA CYS A 99 19.50 24.78 10.38
C CYS A 99 19.34 23.60 11.36
N GLU A 100 20.32 22.67 11.33
CA GLU A 100 20.59 21.58 12.29
C GLU A 100 19.53 20.44 12.37
N PRO A 101 19.97 19.16 12.52
CA PRO A 101 19.07 18.01 12.52
C PRO A 101 18.05 18.14 13.65
N ALA A 102 16.78 17.94 13.30
CA ALA A 102 15.65 17.93 14.22
C ALA A 102 16.05 17.29 15.55
N SER A 103 16.08 18.08 16.63
CA SER A 103 16.51 17.55 17.93
C SER A 103 15.69 16.29 18.23
N SER A 104 16.36 15.21 18.67
CA SER A 104 15.80 13.90 19.04
C SER A 104 14.56 13.92 19.96
N PHE A 105 14.17 15.10 20.45
CA PHE A 105 13.09 15.32 21.39
C PHE A 105 11.79 15.82 20.76
N ALA A 106 11.79 16.39 19.55
CA ALA A 106 10.55 16.87 18.93
C ALA A 106 9.60 15.69 18.65
N PRO A 107 8.29 15.80 18.97
CA PRO A 107 7.35 14.73 18.66
C PRO A 107 7.21 14.61 17.15
N VAL A 108 7.28 13.39 16.63
CA VAL A 108 7.07 13.13 15.20
C VAL A 108 5.64 13.53 14.82
N ASN A 109 5.51 14.36 13.80
CA ASN A 109 4.23 14.69 13.20
C ASN A 109 3.88 13.70 12.08
N LEU A 110 2.63 13.74 11.61
CA LEU A 110 2.17 12.83 10.57
C LEU A 110 3.00 12.96 9.29
N ASP A 111 3.47 14.17 8.97
CA ASP A 111 4.35 14.40 7.83
C ASP A 111 5.65 13.61 7.90
N GLY A 112 6.35 13.71 9.03
CA GLY A 112 7.58 12.97 9.28
C GLY A 112 7.34 11.46 9.31
N ALA A 113 6.18 11.01 9.82
CA ALA A 113 5.81 9.60 9.79
C ALA A 113 5.62 9.08 8.35
N LEU A 114 5.03 9.87 7.44
CA LEU A 114 4.87 9.51 6.04
C LEU A 114 6.21 9.49 5.29
N VAL A 115 7.10 10.44 5.56
CA VAL A 115 8.45 10.46 4.98
C VAL A 115 9.23 9.21 5.40
N ALA A 116 9.21 8.86 6.69
CA ALA A 116 9.85 7.65 7.18
C ALA A 116 9.23 6.38 6.56
N TYR A 117 7.91 6.35 6.40
CA TYR A 117 7.22 5.24 5.76
C TYR A 117 7.55 5.10 4.27
N GLU A 118 7.67 6.20 3.54
CA GLU A 118 8.09 6.18 2.14
C GLU A 118 9.52 5.66 1.97
N ALA A 119 10.43 6.09 2.83
CA ALA A 119 11.81 5.60 2.86
C ALA A 119 11.87 4.09 3.18
N ASP A 120 11.07 3.63 4.14
CA ASP A 120 10.94 2.20 4.48
C ASP A 120 10.39 1.37 3.31
N LEU A 121 9.35 1.86 2.62
CA LEU A 121 8.82 1.21 1.42
C LEU A 121 9.87 1.09 0.33
N LYS A 122 10.65 2.15 0.08
CA LYS A 122 11.75 2.16 -0.89
C LYS A 122 12.84 1.14 -0.50
N GLY A 123 13.24 1.11 0.76
CA GLY A 123 14.23 0.16 1.29
C GLY A 123 13.81 -1.30 1.14
N ARG A 124 12.49 -1.58 1.23
CA ARG A 124 11.91 -2.91 1.04
C ARG A 124 11.60 -3.26 -0.43
N GLY A 125 11.95 -2.40 -1.40
CA GLY A 125 11.59 -2.59 -2.80
C GLY A 125 10.07 -2.61 -3.05
N SER A 126 9.31 -1.94 -2.19
CA SER A 126 7.86 -1.80 -2.28
C SER A 126 7.46 -0.48 -2.95
N SER A 127 6.22 -0.40 -3.45
CA SER A 127 5.74 0.79 -4.13
C SER A 127 5.54 1.96 -3.15
N THR A 128 6.27 3.06 -3.38
CA THR A 128 6.15 4.32 -2.62
C THR A 128 4.81 5.02 -2.83
N TYR A 129 4.04 4.63 -3.87
CA TYR A 129 2.71 5.15 -4.16
C TYR A 129 1.79 5.13 -2.93
N ASN A 130 1.92 4.11 -2.07
CA ASN A 130 1.10 3.98 -0.86
C ASN A 130 1.33 5.12 0.14
N ALA A 131 2.51 5.75 0.14
CA ALA A 131 2.79 6.94 0.93
C ALA A 131 2.47 8.22 0.14
N SER A 132 2.98 8.34 -1.10
CA SER A 132 2.87 9.57 -1.88
C SER A 132 1.44 9.90 -2.33
N SER A 133 0.65 8.89 -2.70
CA SER A 133 -0.76 9.09 -3.06
C SER A 133 -1.63 9.39 -1.84
N LEU A 134 -1.31 8.83 -0.68
CA LEU A 134 -2.01 9.11 0.57
C LEU A 134 -1.81 10.57 0.99
N ARG A 135 -0.58 11.09 0.86
CA ARG A 135 -0.22 12.47 1.22
C ARG A 135 -1.10 13.50 0.51
N LYS A 136 -1.50 13.25 -0.75
CA LYS A 136 -2.39 14.13 -1.54
C LYS A 136 -3.79 14.29 -0.93
N HIS A 137 -4.19 13.37 -0.05
CA HIS A 137 -5.51 13.35 0.59
C HIS A 137 -5.48 13.87 2.03
N LEU A 138 -4.33 14.33 2.51
CA LEU A 138 -4.15 14.88 3.86
C LEU A 138 -4.03 16.41 3.81
N SER A 139 -4.71 17.09 4.73
CA SER A 139 -4.59 18.54 4.86
C SER A 139 -3.26 18.91 5.53
N LEU A 140 -2.77 20.14 5.26
CA LEU A 140 -1.58 20.66 5.94
C LEU A 140 -1.73 20.62 7.47
N PHE A 141 -2.95 20.85 7.98
CA PHE A 141 -3.26 20.73 9.40
C PHE A 141 -3.04 19.31 9.94
N LEU A 142 -3.52 18.28 9.24
CA LEU A 142 -3.31 16.89 9.65
C LEU A 142 -1.84 16.47 9.52
N LEU A 143 -1.14 16.92 8.48
CA LEU A 143 0.29 16.64 8.29
C LEU A 143 1.14 17.22 9.43
N ALA A 144 0.82 18.44 9.87
CA ALA A 144 1.51 19.10 10.99
C ALA A 144 1.14 18.52 12.38
N ARG A 145 0.13 17.65 12.47
CA ARG A 145 -0.36 17.10 13.73
C ARG A 145 0.67 16.11 14.33
N PRO A 146 1.10 16.29 15.61
CA PRO A 146 1.91 15.29 16.30
C PRO A 146 1.19 13.95 16.36
N VAL A 147 1.87 12.86 16.01
CA VAL A 147 1.26 11.51 15.94
C VAL A 147 0.66 11.10 17.28
N ALA A 148 1.38 11.38 18.37
CA ALA A 148 0.94 11.13 19.75
C ALA A 148 -0.34 11.87 20.16
N LEU A 149 -0.77 12.88 19.40
CA LEU A 149 -1.99 13.65 19.65
C LEU A 149 -3.15 13.31 18.69
N LEU A 150 -2.95 12.34 17.80
CA LEU A 150 -4.01 11.85 16.93
C LEU A 150 -5.06 11.09 17.74
N ASN A 151 -6.34 11.31 17.44
CA ASN A 151 -7.46 10.60 18.05
C ASN A 151 -8.36 9.92 17.02
N ALA A 152 -9.20 8.99 17.49
CA ALA A 152 -10.07 8.22 16.60
C ALA A 152 -11.09 9.09 15.84
N LYS A 153 -11.58 10.17 16.47
CA LYS A 153 -12.60 11.05 15.88
C LYS A 153 -12.04 11.80 14.68
N GLU A 154 -10.87 12.42 14.80
CA GLU A 154 -10.26 13.16 13.68
C GLU A 154 -9.86 12.25 12.52
N LEU A 155 -9.37 11.03 12.81
CA LEU A 155 -9.04 10.03 11.80
C LEU A 155 -10.29 9.50 11.07
N ARG A 156 -11.39 9.29 11.81
CA ARG A 156 -12.68 8.90 11.23
C ARG A 156 -13.26 10.01 10.35
N MET A 157 -13.25 11.26 10.83
CA MET A 157 -13.67 12.41 10.03
C MET A 157 -12.87 12.54 8.74
N TRP A 158 -11.55 12.31 8.79
CA TRP A 158 -10.74 12.29 7.58
C TRP A 158 -11.16 11.17 6.61
N ARG A 159 -11.32 9.93 7.11
CA ARG A 159 -11.76 8.78 6.30
C ARG A 159 -13.11 9.05 5.64
N ASP A 160 -14.09 9.50 6.41
CA ASP A 160 -15.46 9.72 5.95
C ASP A 160 -15.51 10.91 4.97
N GLY A 161 -14.71 11.95 5.21
CA GLY A 161 -14.52 13.06 4.26
C GLY A 161 -13.92 12.65 2.92
N LEU A 162 -13.22 11.51 2.80
CA LEU A 162 -12.82 10.96 1.50
C LEU A 162 -14.00 10.35 0.75
N LEU A 163 -14.93 9.70 1.46
CA LEU A 163 -16.16 9.17 0.86
C LEU A 163 -17.05 10.32 0.37
N GLU A 164 -17.18 11.39 1.16
CA GLU A 164 -17.93 12.59 0.79
C GLU A 164 -17.37 13.28 -0.47
N LYS A 165 -16.05 13.19 -0.68
CA LYS A 165 -15.37 13.65 -1.91
C LYS A 165 -15.57 12.72 -3.11
N GLY A 166 -16.35 11.65 -2.98
CA GLY A 166 -16.66 10.72 -4.06
C GLY A 166 -15.59 9.66 -4.32
N LEU A 167 -14.63 9.46 -3.41
CA LEU A 167 -13.67 8.37 -3.56
C LEU A 167 -14.36 7.01 -3.37
N GLN A 168 -13.99 6.05 -4.20
CA GLN A 168 -14.49 4.68 -4.08
C GLN A 168 -14.10 4.06 -2.73
N PRO A 169 -14.99 3.31 -2.05
CA PRO A 169 -14.71 2.70 -0.75
C PRO A 169 -13.42 1.87 -0.72
N SER A 170 -13.12 1.13 -1.78
CA SER A 170 -11.88 0.36 -1.93
C SER A 170 -10.63 1.23 -1.86
N SER A 171 -10.68 2.43 -2.46
CA SER A 171 -9.59 3.40 -2.43
C SER A 171 -9.42 4.00 -1.04
N VAL A 172 -10.53 4.32 -0.37
CA VAL A 172 -10.51 4.81 1.02
C VAL A 172 -9.90 3.76 1.96
N VAL A 173 -10.33 2.50 1.87
CA VAL A 173 -9.75 1.40 2.67
C VAL A 173 -8.26 1.22 2.39
N ARG A 174 -7.81 1.39 1.15
CA ARG A 174 -6.38 1.37 0.81
C ARG A 174 -5.62 2.50 1.52
N TYR A 175 -6.14 3.72 1.49
CA TYR A 175 -5.52 4.87 2.17
C TYR A 175 -5.50 4.69 3.69
N CYS A 176 -6.58 4.18 4.29
CA CYS A 176 -6.61 3.83 5.72
C CYS A 176 -5.53 2.80 6.09
N LYS A 177 -5.35 1.75 5.28
CA LYS A 177 -4.29 0.75 5.50
C LYS A 177 -2.90 1.35 5.42
N SER A 178 -2.65 2.21 4.44
CA SER A 178 -1.36 2.91 4.28
C SER A 178 -1.09 3.89 5.43
N LEU A 179 -2.10 4.65 5.85
CA LEU A 179 -1.96 5.58 6.98
C LEU A 179 -1.69 4.81 8.28
N ARG A 180 -2.44 3.74 8.54
CA ARG A 180 -2.18 2.85 9.69
C ARG A 180 -0.77 2.28 9.67
N ALA A 181 -0.25 1.88 8.51
CA ALA A 181 1.12 1.39 8.40
C ALA A 181 2.16 2.46 8.76
N ALA A 182 1.98 3.69 8.27
CA ALA A 182 2.86 4.81 8.61
C ALA A 182 2.83 5.15 10.12
N LEU A 183 1.64 5.17 10.73
CA LEU A 183 1.46 5.43 12.15
C LEU A 183 2.07 4.32 13.03
N ASN A 184 1.88 3.05 12.65
CA ASN A 184 2.49 1.92 13.33
C ASN A 184 4.02 1.95 13.23
N LEU A 185 4.58 2.34 12.08
CA LEU A 185 6.02 2.49 11.92
C LEU A 185 6.56 3.58 12.87
N ALA A 186 5.89 4.74 12.92
CA ALA A 186 6.25 5.82 13.85
C ALA A 186 6.20 5.34 15.31
N ALA A 187 5.12 4.67 15.72
CA ALA A 187 4.99 4.12 17.08
C ALA A 187 6.03 3.04 17.41
N SER A 188 6.51 2.29 16.40
CA SER A 188 7.56 1.31 16.61
C SER A 188 8.92 1.95 16.93
N HIS A 189 9.19 3.13 16.35
CA HIS A 189 10.42 3.90 16.54
C HIS A 189 10.37 4.84 17.75
N ASP A 190 9.18 5.26 18.20
CA ASP A 190 9.01 6.17 19.34
C ASP A 190 8.04 5.61 20.38
N LYS A 191 8.59 5.11 21.49
CA LYS A 191 7.83 4.50 22.60
C LYS A 191 6.92 5.47 23.35
N ARG A 192 7.03 6.77 23.10
CA ARG A 192 6.12 7.79 23.67
C ARG A 192 4.74 7.78 23.01
N ILE A 193 4.64 7.21 21.80
CA ILE A 193 3.38 7.12 21.05
C ILE A 193 2.57 5.94 21.60
N MET A 194 1.63 6.25 22.49
CA MET A 194 0.81 5.24 23.20
C MET A 194 -0.64 5.17 22.71
N ASN A 195 -1.01 5.93 21.67
CA ASN A 195 -2.39 6.10 21.19
C ASN A 195 -2.74 5.20 19.99
N ALA A 196 -2.20 3.97 19.92
CA ALA A 196 -2.35 3.13 18.73
C ALA A 196 -3.79 2.69 18.44
N ASP A 197 -4.57 2.54 19.51
CA ASP A 197 -6.01 2.33 19.52
C ASP A 197 -6.77 3.43 18.76
N ALA A 198 -6.25 4.66 18.69
CA ALA A 198 -6.88 5.75 17.93
C ALA A 198 -7.04 5.42 16.44
N TRP A 199 -6.01 4.85 15.80
CA TRP A 199 -6.08 4.44 14.38
C TRP A 199 -6.55 3.00 14.18
N GLY A 200 -6.62 2.21 15.25
CA GLY A 200 -7.41 0.97 15.27
C GLY A 200 -8.88 1.29 14.99
N THR A 201 -9.47 2.18 15.79
CA THR A 201 -10.89 2.56 15.72
C THR A 201 -11.21 3.62 14.65
N GLY A 202 -10.34 4.62 14.48
CA GLY A 202 -10.59 5.74 13.57
C GLY A 202 -10.43 5.38 12.10
N LEU A 203 -9.58 4.40 11.78
CA LEU A 203 -9.30 3.95 10.41
C LEU A 203 -9.85 2.53 10.14
N GLU A 204 -10.87 2.12 10.88
CA GLU A 204 -11.52 0.82 10.71
C GLU A 204 -11.95 0.62 9.25
N SER A 205 -11.77 -0.61 8.75
CA SER A 205 -12.09 -0.95 7.37
C SER A 205 -13.59 -0.81 7.14
N LEU A 206 -13.95 -0.26 5.99
CA LEU A 206 -15.35 -0.23 5.56
C LEU A 206 -15.76 -1.66 5.14
N PRO A 207 -16.92 -2.15 5.58
CA PRO A 207 -17.44 -3.44 5.14
C PRO A 207 -17.72 -3.40 3.62
N ASP A 208 -17.56 -4.55 2.96
CA ASP A 208 -17.87 -4.75 1.53
C ASP A 208 -17.24 -3.74 0.56
N ALA A 209 -16.20 -3.03 0.99
CA ALA A 209 -15.57 -1.97 0.22
C ALA A 209 -14.93 -2.45 -1.09
N THR A 210 -14.74 -3.77 -1.25
CA THR A 210 -14.14 -4.39 -2.44
C THR A 210 -15.13 -5.34 -3.09
N VAL A 211 -15.78 -4.89 -4.15
CA VAL A 211 -16.59 -5.75 -5.03
C VAL A 211 -15.78 -6.08 -6.28
N ALA A 212 -15.40 -7.34 -6.45
CA ALA A 212 -14.67 -7.79 -7.64
C ALA A 212 -15.62 -7.84 -8.85
N ARG A 213 -15.46 -6.88 -9.78
CA ARG A 213 -16.18 -6.84 -11.07
C ARG A 213 -15.34 -7.51 -12.16
N ASN A 214 -15.04 -8.79 -12.00
CA ASN A 214 -14.23 -9.51 -12.97
C ASN A 214 -15.03 -9.76 -14.25
N ILE A 215 -14.43 -9.43 -15.39
CA ILE A 215 -15.00 -9.74 -16.72
C ILE A 215 -14.50 -11.11 -17.15
N ILE A 216 -15.46 -11.99 -17.47
CA ILE A 216 -15.23 -13.32 -18.03
C ILE A 216 -15.66 -13.27 -19.49
N LEU A 217 -14.73 -13.50 -20.40
CA LEU A 217 -14.97 -13.55 -21.84
C LEU A 217 -15.25 -15.01 -22.25
N SER A 218 -16.08 -15.19 -23.27
CA SER A 218 -16.27 -16.49 -23.91
C SER A 218 -14.99 -16.94 -24.64
N ASP A 219 -14.85 -18.23 -24.92
CA ASP A 219 -13.71 -18.73 -25.70
C ASP A 219 -13.67 -18.10 -27.11
N ALA A 220 -14.84 -17.85 -27.71
CA ALA A 220 -14.96 -17.16 -28.99
C ALA A 220 -14.48 -15.70 -28.90
N ASP A 221 -14.87 -14.97 -27.85
CA ASP A 221 -14.42 -13.59 -27.66
C ASP A 221 -12.95 -13.49 -27.31
N VAL A 222 -12.39 -14.46 -26.55
CA VAL A 222 -10.95 -14.54 -26.32
C VAL A 222 -10.21 -14.74 -27.65
N SER A 223 -10.69 -15.63 -28.53
CA SER A 223 -10.10 -15.83 -29.86
C SER A 223 -10.17 -14.56 -30.72
N ARG A 224 -11.33 -13.88 -30.74
CA ARG A 224 -11.51 -12.60 -31.45
C ARG A 224 -10.60 -11.51 -30.90
N PHE A 225 -10.45 -11.43 -29.57
CA PHE A 225 -9.56 -10.48 -28.91
C PHE A 225 -8.12 -10.71 -29.34
N VAL A 226 -7.62 -11.95 -29.30
CA VAL A 226 -6.24 -12.28 -29.71
C VAL A 226 -6.02 -11.95 -31.19
N ALA A 227 -6.98 -12.28 -32.06
CA ALA A 227 -6.90 -11.95 -33.49
C ALA A 227 -6.82 -10.44 -33.71
N ALA A 228 -7.73 -9.65 -33.09
CA ALA A 228 -7.73 -8.20 -33.18
C ALA A 228 -6.44 -7.57 -32.62
N SER A 229 -5.83 -8.16 -31.59
CA SER A 229 -4.51 -7.73 -31.11
C SER A 229 -3.43 -7.93 -32.17
N TYR A 230 -3.42 -9.05 -32.89
CA TYR A 230 -2.48 -9.28 -33.99
C TYR A 230 -2.70 -8.35 -35.17
N ASP A 231 -3.96 -8.10 -35.53
CA ASP A 231 -4.32 -7.19 -36.63
C ASP A 231 -3.86 -5.75 -36.34
N ARG A 232 -3.86 -5.38 -35.06
CA ARG A 232 -3.43 -4.06 -34.60
C ARG A 232 -1.91 -3.91 -34.56
N ASP A 233 -1.23 -4.86 -33.92
CA ASP A 233 0.23 -4.85 -33.80
C ASP A 233 0.75 -6.27 -33.52
N GLY A 234 1.75 -6.71 -34.28
CA GLY A 234 2.25 -8.09 -34.17
C GLY A 234 2.87 -8.43 -32.81
N ALA A 235 3.52 -7.45 -32.16
CA ALA A 235 4.13 -7.63 -30.84
C ALA A 235 3.06 -7.67 -29.74
N LEU A 236 2.07 -6.78 -29.79
CA LEU A 236 0.89 -6.79 -28.92
C LEU A 236 0.10 -8.09 -29.09
N GLY A 237 -0.11 -8.55 -30.33
CA GLY A 237 -0.74 -9.83 -30.65
C GLY A 237 -0.03 -10.99 -29.98
N LEU A 238 1.30 -11.09 -30.12
CA LEU A 238 2.09 -12.14 -29.49
C LEU A 238 2.04 -12.08 -27.95
N TYR A 239 2.10 -10.87 -27.38
CA TYR A 239 1.96 -10.68 -25.94
C TYR A 239 0.58 -11.11 -25.43
N THR A 240 -0.48 -10.74 -26.15
CA THR A 240 -1.88 -11.13 -25.86
C THR A 240 -2.08 -12.64 -25.97
N ASP A 241 -1.54 -13.29 -27.01
CA ASP A 241 -1.65 -14.74 -27.23
C ASP A 241 -1.02 -15.52 -26.06
N VAL A 242 0.15 -15.09 -25.56
CA VAL A 242 0.76 -15.67 -24.34
C VAL A 242 -0.17 -15.55 -23.14
N LEU A 243 -0.79 -14.38 -22.91
CA LEU A 243 -1.68 -14.16 -21.78
C LEU A 243 -2.98 -14.96 -21.89
N ALA A 244 -3.58 -15.03 -23.08
CA ALA A 244 -4.80 -15.79 -23.35
C ALA A 244 -4.60 -17.31 -23.21
N THR A 245 -3.45 -17.81 -23.67
CA THR A 245 -3.11 -19.24 -23.64
C THR A 245 -2.73 -19.71 -22.24
N THR A 246 -1.97 -18.90 -21.49
CA THR A 246 -1.40 -19.33 -20.19
C THR A 246 -2.20 -18.85 -18.97
N GLY A 247 -3.04 -17.83 -19.12
CA GLY A 247 -3.68 -17.15 -17.99
C GLY A 247 -2.69 -16.41 -17.07
N ALA A 248 -1.46 -16.17 -17.51
CA ALA A 248 -0.46 -15.43 -16.74
C ALA A 248 -0.88 -13.96 -16.53
N ARG A 249 -0.30 -13.30 -15.53
CA ARG A 249 -0.46 -11.84 -15.39
C ARG A 249 0.44 -11.14 -16.42
N PRO A 250 0.07 -9.96 -16.94
CA PRO A 250 0.91 -9.17 -17.85
C PRO A 250 2.35 -9.01 -17.34
N SER A 251 2.51 -8.64 -16.06
CA SER A 251 3.82 -8.48 -15.43
C SER A 251 4.67 -9.76 -15.42
N GLN A 252 4.06 -10.95 -15.46
CA GLN A 252 4.80 -12.22 -15.48
C GLN A 252 5.32 -12.50 -16.89
N ALA A 253 4.44 -12.40 -17.89
CA ALA A 253 4.80 -12.59 -19.29
C ALA A 253 5.86 -11.57 -19.76
N ALA A 254 5.76 -10.32 -19.29
CA ALA A 254 6.73 -9.27 -19.58
C ALA A 254 8.17 -9.57 -19.12
N ARG A 255 8.35 -10.51 -18.17
CA ARG A 255 9.66 -10.91 -17.66
C ARG A 255 10.17 -12.24 -18.23
N LEU A 256 9.45 -12.84 -19.18
CA LEU A 256 9.92 -14.05 -19.84
C LEU A 256 11.21 -13.75 -20.59
N LEU A 257 12.17 -14.65 -20.47
CA LEU A 257 13.41 -14.65 -21.23
C LEU A 257 13.36 -15.70 -22.34
N VAL A 258 14.24 -15.60 -23.33
CA VAL A 258 14.33 -16.58 -24.42
C VAL A 258 14.58 -17.99 -23.87
N GLU A 259 15.38 -18.12 -22.80
CA GLU A 259 15.65 -19.39 -22.12
C GLU A 259 14.41 -20.03 -21.46
N ASP A 260 13.36 -19.25 -21.16
CA ASP A 260 12.14 -19.76 -20.54
C ASP A 260 11.24 -20.50 -21.56
N LEU A 261 11.56 -20.46 -22.85
CA LEU A 261 10.82 -21.13 -23.93
C LEU A 261 11.32 -22.55 -24.16
N HIS A 262 10.49 -23.54 -23.87
CA HIS A 262 10.84 -24.95 -24.03
C HIS A 262 9.98 -25.65 -25.08
N GLY A 263 10.63 -26.25 -26.07
CA GLY A 263 9.99 -26.99 -27.17
C GLY A 263 9.69 -28.45 -26.86
N GLY A 264 9.57 -29.25 -27.92
CA GLY A 264 9.28 -30.69 -27.87
C GLY A 264 7.80 -31.00 -28.15
N ALA A 265 7.40 -32.27 -27.93
CA ALA A 265 6.03 -32.72 -28.18
C ALA A 265 4.99 -32.05 -27.26
N LYS A 266 5.42 -31.52 -26.12
CA LYS A 266 4.59 -30.80 -25.15
C LYS A 266 5.27 -29.46 -24.82
N PRO A 267 5.14 -28.43 -25.65
CA PRO A 267 5.85 -27.16 -25.45
C PRO A 267 5.36 -26.43 -24.19
N ARG A 268 6.28 -25.70 -23.54
CA ARG A 268 6.09 -25.09 -22.22
C ARG A 268 6.76 -23.71 -22.15
N LEU A 269 6.25 -22.87 -21.26
CA LEU A 269 6.95 -21.70 -20.75
C LEU A 269 7.30 -21.91 -19.28
N THR A 270 8.51 -21.56 -18.88
CA THR A 270 8.90 -21.48 -17.46
C THR A 270 8.64 -20.07 -16.94
N MET A 271 7.35 -19.78 -16.71
CA MET A 271 6.81 -18.46 -16.38
C MET A 271 7.30 -17.95 -15.02
N PRO A 272 7.87 -16.72 -14.95
CA PRO A 272 8.19 -16.07 -13.69
C PRO A 272 6.96 -15.89 -12.79
N LYS A 273 7.10 -16.12 -11.49
CA LYS A 273 6.03 -15.86 -10.53
C LYS A 273 5.77 -14.36 -10.37
N SER A 274 4.55 -14.04 -9.92
CA SER A 274 4.15 -12.68 -9.61
C SER A 274 4.75 -12.21 -8.28
N ALA A 275 4.98 -10.91 -8.20
CA ALA A 275 5.15 -10.20 -6.95
C ALA A 275 3.99 -10.38 -5.96
N LYS A 276 2.77 -10.64 -6.46
CA LYS A 276 1.58 -10.86 -5.63
C LYS A 276 1.65 -12.22 -4.94
N GLY A 277 1.02 -12.34 -3.77
CA GLY A 277 0.93 -13.59 -3.00
C GLY A 277 1.53 -13.56 -1.59
N GLY A 278 1.77 -12.37 -1.03
CA GLY A 278 2.07 -12.22 0.41
C GLY A 278 3.44 -12.69 0.88
N SER A 279 4.40 -12.97 -0.02
CA SER A 279 5.76 -13.33 0.39
C SER A 279 6.47 -12.14 1.03
N THR A 280 7.08 -12.37 2.19
CA THR A 280 7.94 -11.39 2.90
C THR A 280 9.11 -10.93 2.04
N ASN A 281 9.55 -11.73 1.06
CA ASN A 281 10.57 -11.38 0.09
C ASN A 281 10.02 -11.44 -1.34
N ARG A 282 9.47 -10.28 -1.78
CA ARG A 282 8.91 -10.08 -3.12
C ARG A 282 9.93 -10.34 -4.23
N ALA A 283 11.17 -9.89 -4.06
CA ALA A 283 12.23 -10.05 -5.06
C ALA A 283 12.57 -11.53 -5.28
N LYS A 284 12.77 -12.28 -4.18
CA LYS A 284 12.98 -13.74 -4.24
C LYS A 284 11.83 -14.43 -4.95
N ARG A 285 10.59 -14.12 -4.59
CA ARG A 285 9.41 -14.71 -5.22
C ARG A 285 9.36 -14.43 -6.72
N MET A 286 9.69 -13.22 -7.17
CA MET A 286 9.70 -12.88 -8.60
C MET A 286 10.76 -13.63 -9.41
N GLY A 287 11.81 -14.13 -8.75
CA GLY A 287 12.82 -14.99 -9.38
C GLY A 287 12.42 -16.47 -9.48
N GLU A 288 11.44 -16.90 -8.68
CA GLU A 288 10.87 -18.25 -8.81
C GLU A 288 10.06 -18.35 -10.10
N ARG A 289 10.06 -19.55 -10.70
CA ARG A 289 9.32 -19.82 -11.93
C ARG A 289 8.35 -20.98 -11.74
N ILE A 290 7.30 -21.00 -12.55
CA ILE A 290 6.37 -22.12 -12.67
C ILE A 290 6.31 -22.55 -14.12
N SER A 291 6.20 -23.84 -14.37
CA SER A 291 5.96 -24.27 -15.74
C SER A 291 4.49 -24.17 -16.13
N VAL A 292 4.24 -23.70 -17.34
CA VAL A 292 2.90 -23.56 -17.93
C VAL A 292 2.90 -24.16 -19.34
N PRO A 293 1.94 -25.03 -19.71
CA PRO A 293 1.82 -25.52 -21.07
C PRO A 293 1.41 -24.42 -22.05
N ILE A 294 1.90 -24.51 -23.28
CA ILE A 294 1.49 -23.67 -24.41
C ILE A 294 1.12 -24.54 -25.61
N THR A 295 0.46 -23.97 -26.60
CA THR A 295 0.13 -24.68 -27.84
C THR A 295 1.36 -24.77 -28.76
N PRO A 296 1.45 -25.78 -29.64
CA PRO A 296 2.48 -25.84 -30.68
C PRO A 296 2.49 -24.60 -31.59
N ALA A 297 1.30 -24.05 -31.89
CA ALA A 297 1.16 -22.85 -32.70
C ALA A 297 1.80 -21.62 -32.01
N LEU A 298 1.51 -21.39 -30.73
CA LEU A 298 2.11 -20.30 -29.97
C LEU A 298 3.64 -20.51 -29.83
N PHE A 299 4.08 -21.75 -29.58
CA PHE A 299 5.50 -22.07 -29.53
C PHE A 299 6.24 -21.68 -30.81
N ALA A 300 5.66 -21.99 -31.99
CA ALA A 300 6.27 -21.64 -33.27
C ALA A 300 6.44 -20.12 -33.44
N LYS A 301 5.41 -19.33 -33.08
CA LYS A 301 5.48 -17.86 -33.12
C LYS A 301 6.55 -17.32 -32.15
N LEU A 302 6.59 -17.83 -30.92
CA LEU A 302 7.59 -17.42 -29.92
C LEU A 302 9.01 -17.79 -30.34
N LYS A 303 9.21 -18.98 -30.91
CA LYS A 303 10.50 -19.42 -31.44
C LYS A 303 10.98 -18.51 -32.56
N GLN A 304 10.07 -18.10 -33.45
CA GLN A 304 10.39 -17.15 -34.51
C GLN A 304 10.76 -15.78 -33.94
N ALA A 305 9.99 -15.27 -32.98
CA ALA A 305 10.30 -14.01 -32.31
C ALA A 305 11.65 -14.07 -31.55
N ALA A 306 12.02 -15.21 -31.00
CA ALA A 306 13.28 -15.42 -30.28
C ALA A 306 14.52 -15.59 -31.18
N LYS A 307 14.33 -15.75 -32.50
CA LYS A 307 15.41 -16.10 -33.42
C LYS A 307 16.56 -15.09 -33.36
N GLY A 308 17.78 -15.59 -33.13
CA GLY A 308 19.00 -14.79 -33.09
C GLY A 308 19.21 -13.98 -31.81
N ARG A 309 18.34 -14.11 -30.80
CA ARG A 309 18.49 -13.43 -29.49
C ARG A 309 19.16 -14.34 -28.46
N ALA A 310 19.91 -13.73 -27.54
CA ALA A 310 20.60 -14.45 -26.47
C ALA A 310 19.59 -15.10 -25.49
N PRO A 311 19.98 -16.17 -24.77
CA PRO A 311 19.09 -16.86 -23.82
C PRO A 311 18.51 -15.95 -22.73
N ASP A 312 19.29 -14.99 -22.24
CA ASP A 312 18.92 -14.03 -21.19
C ASP A 312 18.21 -12.78 -21.73
N ALA A 313 17.99 -12.68 -23.05
CA ALA A 313 17.24 -11.57 -23.65
C ALA A 313 15.73 -11.72 -23.37
N PRO A 314 14.97 -10.62 -23.27
CA PRO A 314 13.52 -10.68 -23.09
C PRO A 314 12.85 -11.42 -24.26
N LEU A 315 11.96 -12.38 -23.99
CA LEU A 315 11.25 -13.14 -25.02
C LEU A 315 10.20 -12.29 -25.74
N LEU A 316 9.52 -11.42 -25.00
CA LEU A 316 8.44 -10.56 -25.50
C LEU A 316 8.92 -9.11 -25.44
N LEU A 317 8.98 -8.47 -26.60
CA LEU A 317 9.30 -7.06 -26.77
C LEU A 317 8.12 -6.36 -27.42
N GLN A 318 8.06 -5.04 -27.26
CA GLN A 318 7.21 -4.15 -28.03
C GLN A 318 7.79 -3.97 -29.44
N THR A 319 7.02 -3.35 -30.34
CA THR A 319 7.44 -3.12 -31.74
C THR A 319 8.64 -2.18 -31.87
N ASP A 320 8.84 -1.30 -30.90
CA ASP A 320 10.04 -0.44 -30.79
C ASP A 320 11.26 -1.15 -30.19
N GLY A 321 11.13 -2.43 -29.83
CA GLY A 321 12.18 -3.25 -29.22
C GLY A 321 12.32 -3.08 -27.70
N LEU A 322 11.50 -2.25 -27.05
CA LEU A 322 11.52 -2.10 -25.61
C LEU A 322 10.78 -3.25 -24.90
N PRO A 323 11.17 -3.59 -23.65
CA PRO A 323 10.40 -4.53 -22.84
C PRO A 323 9.02 -3.99 -22.50
N TRP A 324 8.07 -4.91 -22.29
CA TRP A 324 6.79 -4.57 -21.66
C TRP A 324 7.00 -4.21 -20.18
N SER A 325 6.44 -3.09 -19.74
CA SER A 325 6.66 -2.48 -18.43
C SER A 325 5.39 -2.40 -17.56
N GLY A 326 4.23 -2.19 -18.18
CA GLY A 326 3.00 -1.92 -17.46
C GLY A 326 1.78 -1.83 -18.35
N SER A 327 0.64 -1.44 -17.76
CA SER A 327 -0.60 -1.25 -18.53
C SER A 327 -0.53 -0.06 -19.49
N ASP A 328 0.31 0.93 -19.20
CA ASP A 328 0.40 2.13 -20.02
C ASP A 328 0.90 1.82 -21.44
N ASP A 329 1.65 0.73 -21.62
CA ASP A 329 2.15 0.27 -22.92
C ASP A 329 1.06 -0.28 -23.86
N TYR A 330 -0.11 -0.69 -23.33
CA TYR A 330 -1.15 -1.35 -24.15
C TYR A 330 -2.59 -0.93 -23.82
N ARG A 331 -2.83 -0.13 -22.77
CA ARG A 331 -4.20 0.15 -22.29
C ARG A 331 -5.08 0.81 -23.36
N GLU A 332 -4.50 1.67 -24.19
CA GLU A 332 -5.22 2.41 -25.24
C GLU A 332 -5.55 1.49 -26.41
N ASP A 333 -4.59 0.64 -26.81
CA ASP A 333 -4.81 -0.39 -27.82
C ASP A 333 -5.86 -1.41 -27.40
N VAL A 334 -5.80 -1.86 -26.15
CA VAL A 334 -6.77 -2.77 -25.57
C VAL A 334 -8.16 -2.14 -25.50
N ALA A 335 -8.27 -0.86 -25.11
CA ALA A 335 -9.54 -0.15 -25.10
C ALA A 335 -10.15 -0.07 -26.52
N ALA A 336 -9.34 0.23 -27.53
CA ALA A 336 -9.78 0.26 -28.92
C ALA A 336 -10.22 -1.13 -29.43
N ILE A 337 -9.52 -2.20 -29.03
CA ILE A 337 -9.91 -3.59 -29.37
C ILE A 337 -11.24 -3.95 -28.71
N VAL A 338 -11.40 -3.64 -27.43
CA VAL A 338 -12.64 -3.89 -26.66
C VAL A 338 -13.83 -3.20 -27.31
N ASP A 339 -13.67 -1.93 -27.68
CA ASP A 339 -14.69 -1.15 -28.39
C ASP A 339 -15.03 -1.74 -29.76
N ALA A 340 -14.01 -2.00 -30.59
CA ALA A 340 -14.20 -2.56 -31.94
C ALA A 340 -14.90 -3.92 -31.92
N LEU A 341 -14.63 -4.76 -30.91
CA LEU A 341 -15.25 -6.06 -30.76
C LEU A 341 -16.62 -6.03 -30.05
N LYS A 342 -17.04 -4.85 -29.56
CA LYS A 342 -18.26 -4.63 -28.77
C LYS A 342 -18.31 -5.51 -27.52
N LEU A 343 -17.17 -5.65 -26.85
CA LEU A 343 -17.06 -6.36 -25.57
C LEU A 343 -17.50 -5.43 -24.42
N ASP A 344 -17.60 -5.98 -23.21
CA ASP A 344 -17.82 -5.17 -22.00
C ASP A 344 -16.69 -4.14 -21.87
N GLU A 345 -17.04 -2.84 -21.80
CA GLU A 345 -16.10 -1.72 -21.75
C GLU A 345 -15.10 -1.78 -20.58
N ARG A 346 -15.41 -2.57 -19.54
CA ARG A 346 -14.54 -2.79 -18.38
C ARG A 346 -13.52 -3.90 -18.63
N ALA A 347 -13.59 -4.60 -19.76
CA ALA A 347 -12.63 -5.61 -20.14
C ALA A 347 -11.25 -4.98 -20.29
N THR A 348 -10.25 -5.65 -19.71
CA THR A 348 -8.84 -5.30 -19.85
C THR A 348 -8.07 -6.57 -20.20
N MET A 349 -6.77 -6.47 -20.44
CA MET A 349 -5.89 -7.66 -20.54
C MET A 349 -6.07 -8.66 -19.39
N TYR A 350 -6.49 -8.20 -18.21
CA TYR A 350 -6.70 -9.06 -17.06
C TYR A 350 -7.94 -9.98 -17.20
N ALA A 351 -8.89 -9.64 -18.09
CA ALA A 351 -10.03 -10.49 -18.43
C ALA A 351 -9.59 -11.83 -19.03
N LEU A 352 -8.49 -11.87 -19.80
CA LEU A 352 -7.95 -13.12 -20.36
C LEU A 352 -7.57 -14.13 -19.26
N ARG A 353 -6.96 -13.62 -18.18
CA ARG A 353 -6.63 -14.44 -17.01
C ARG A 353 -7.88 -14.94 -16.29
N HIS A 354 -8.86 -14.08 -16.07
CA HIS A 354 -10.12 -14.48 -15.42
C HIS A 354 -10.83 -15.56 -16.24
N SER A 355 -10.89 -15.37 -17.56
CA SER A 355 -11.49 -16.30 -18.51
C SER A 355 -10.76 -17.64 -18.54
N SER A 356 -9.42 -17.63 -18.51
CA SER A 356 -8.61 -18.86 -18.42
C SER A 356 -8.90 -19.67 -17.14
N ILE A 357 -8.99 -19.00 -15.99
CA ILE A 357 -9.32 -19.67 -14.71
C ILE A 357 -10.72 -20.28 -14.79
N VAL A 358 -11.73 -19.53 -15.22
CA VAL A 358 -13.11 -20.04 -15.31
C VAL A 358 -13.20 -21.19 -16.31
N ARG A 359 -12.64 -21.05 -17.52
CA ARG A 359 -12.58 -22.12 -18.53
C ARG A 359 -11.97 -23.40 -17.98
N THR A 360 -10.83 -23.31 -17.29
CA THR A 360 -10.14 -24.50 -16.76
C THR A 360 -10.95 -25.19 -15.67
N LEU A 361 -11.64 -24.43 -14.82
CA LEU A 361 -12.55 -24.99 -13.81
C LEU A 361 -13.77 -25.66 -14.45
N LEU A 362 -14.41 -25.02 -15.43
CA LEU A 362 -15.55 -25.59 -16.16
C LEU A 362 -15.19 -26.88 -16.91
N ARG A 363 -13.93 -27.04 -17.31
CA ARG A 363 -13.41 -28.29 -17.91
C ARG A 363 -13.01 -29.35 -16.88
N GLY A 364 -13.37 -29.17 -15.61
CA GLY A 364 -13.12 -30.15 -14.54
C GLY A 364 -11.64 -30.27 -14.12
N VAL A 365 -10.77 -29.31 -14.47
CA VAL A 365 -9.38 -29.35 -14.02
C VAL A 365 -9.33 -29.14 -12.50
N PRO A 366 -8.66 -30.01 -11.73
CA PRO A 366 -8.59 -29.88 -10.27
C PRO A 366 -8.11 -28.50 -9.83
N ILE A 367 -8.81 -27.88 -8.87
CA ILE A 367 -8.55 -26.50 -8.42
C ILE A 367 -7.09 -26.28 -8.01
N ARG A 368 -6.44 -27.30 -7.44
CA ARG A 368 -5.02 -27.23 -7.07
C ARG A 368 -4.10 -27.04 -8.27
N LEU A 369 -4.40 -27.69 -9.40
CA LEU A 369 -3.65 -27.55 -10.65
C LEU A 369 -3.93 -26.20 -11.32
N VAL A 370 -5.19 -25.72 -11.27
CA VAL A 370 -5.55 -24.37 -11.73
C VAL A 370 -4.79 -23.31 -10.92
N ALA A 371 -4.77 -23.44 -9.59
CA ALA A 371 -4.05 -22.54 -8.70
C ALA A 371 -2.54 -22.52 -8.97
N ALA A 372 -1.92 -23.70 -9.14
CA ALA A 372 -0.49 -23.83 -9.41
C ALA A 372 -0.10 -23.21 -10.77
N SER A 373 -0.86 -23.51 -11.83
CA SER A 373 -0.60 -23.00 -13.20
C SER A 373 -0.81 -21.49 -13.32
N HIS A 374 -1.73 -20.91 -12.53
CA HIS A 374 -2.01 -19.49 -12.57
C HIS A 374 -1.21 -18.68 -11.53
N ASP A 375 -0.32 -19.27 -10.74
CA ASP A 375 0.37 -18.57 -9.64
C ASP A 375 -0.61 -17.84 -8.70
N THR A 376 -1.54 -18.61 -8.12
CA THR A 376 -2.53 -18.17 -7.14
C THR A 376 -2.83 -19.29 -6.12
N SER A 377 -3.72 -19.07 -5.16
CA SER A 377 -4.13 -20.07 -4.17
C SER A 377 -5.54 -20.59 -4.46
N ALA A 378 -5.85 -21.78 -3.98
CA ALA A 378 -7.21 -22.35 -4.07
C ALA A 378 -8.24 -21.44 -3.36
N ALA A 379 -7.91 -20.96 -2.15
CA ALA A 379 -8.75 -20.02 -1.41
C ALA A 379 -9.04 -18.73 -2.19
N GLU A 380 -8.05 -18.19 -2.92
CA GLU A 380 -8.26 -17.02 -3.77
C GLU A 380 -9.15 -17.31 -4.97
N ILE A 381 -9.04 -18.52 -5.54
CA ILE A 381 -9.92 -18.98 -6.62
C ILE A 381 -11.36 -19.12 -6.11
N GLU A 382 -11.58 -19.83 -5.00
CA GLU A 382 -12.90 -20.02 -4.39
C GLU A 382 -13.56 -18.69 -4.08
N ARG A 383 -12.85 -17.79 -3.38
CA ARG A 383 -13.34 -16.46 -3.02
C ARG A 383 -13.78 -15.64 -4.24
N THR A 384 -13.15 -15.85 -5.39
CA THR A 384 -13.26 -14.94 -6.54
C THR A 384 -14.12 -15.50 -7.67
N TYR A 385 -14.07 -16.80 -7.91
CA TYR A 385 -14.65 -17.45 -9.09
C TYR A 385 -15.71 -18.50 -8.79
N SER A 386 -15.96 -18.88 -7.53
CA SER A 386 -16.98 -19.89 -7.21
C SER A 386 -18.35 -19.58 -7.83
N LYS A 387 -18.74 -18.29 -7.90
CA LYS A 387 -19.99 -17.86 -8.53
C LYS A 387 -20.14 -18.17 -10.02
N TYR A 388 -19.06 -18.53 -10.73
CA TYR A 388 -19.08 -18.87 -12.15
C TYR A 388 -19.10 -20.38 -12.41
N ILE A 389 -19.04 -21.21 -11.36
CA ILE A 389 -18.97 -22.67 -11.47
C ILE A 389 -20.11 -23.39 -10.73
N THR A 390 -20.93 -22.67 -9.96
CA THR A 390 -22.04 -23.25 -9.19
C THR A 390 -23.09 -23.93 -10.08
N ASP A 391 -23.32 -23.43 -11.29
CA ASP A 391 -24.35 -23.97 -12.18
C ASP A 391 -23.84 -25.15 -13.04
N PHE A 392 -22.52 -25.38 -13.06
CA PHE A 392 -21.87 -26.44 -13.85
C PHE A 392 -21.60 -27.71 -13.03
N SER A 393 -22.11 -27.77 -11.79
CA SER A 393 -21.87 -28.91 -10.90
C SER A 393 -22.61 -30.16 -11.36
N ASP A 394 -23.80 -30.05 -11.95
CA ASP A 394 -24.62 -31.22 -12.26
C ASP A 394 -23.98 -32.11 -13.34
N ASP A 395 -23.52 -31.54 -14.46
CA ASP A 395 -22.86 -32.32 -15.53
C ASP A 395 -21.58 -33.01 -15.05
N ILE A 396 -20.77 -32.31 -14.24
CA ILE A 396 -19.54 -32.87 -13.65
C ILE A 396 -19.89 -33.97 -12.65
N SER A 397 -20.88 -33.73 -11.77
CA SER A 397 -21.32 -34.71 -10.78
C SER A 397 -21.95 -35.94 -11.44
N ARG A 398 -22.71 -35.76 -12.53
CA ARG A 398 -23.31 -36.85 -13.32
C ARG A 398 -22.24 -37.73 -13.96
N ALA A 399 -21.21 -37.15 -14.55
CA ALA A 399 -20.10 -37.91 -15.12
C ALA A 399 -19.33 -38.75 -14.08
N ALA A 400 -19.42 -38.39 -12.80
CA ALA A 400 -18.80 -39.13 -11.70
C ALA A 400 -19.72 -40.18 -11.06
N LEU A 401 -20.99 -40.29 -11.49
CA LEU A 401 -21.91 -41.29 -10.96
C LEU A 401 -21.44 -42.70 -11.33
N LEU A 402 -21.46 -43.60 -10.35
CA LEU A 402 -21.16 -45.01 -10.57
C LEU A 402 -22.32 -45.67 -11.33
N HIS A 403 -22.08 -46.06 -12.57
CA HIS A 403 -22.95 -46.97 -13.30
C HIS A 403 -22.46 -48.40 -13.07
N TYR A 404 -23.21 -49.18 -12.29
CA TYR A 404 -22.84 -50.53 -11.87
C TYR A 404 -23.24 -51.63 -12.87
N GLU A 405 -24.03 -51.29 -13.89
CA GLU A 405 -24.39 -52.21 -14.97
C GLU A 405 -23.44 -52.04 -16.17
N PRO A 406 -22.98 -53.13 -16.80
CA PRO A 406 -22.22 -53.05 -18.04
C PRO A 406 -23.07 -52.34 -19.11
N PRO A 407 -22.48 -51.51 -19.98
CA PRO A 407 -23.22 -50.73 -20.96
C PRO A 407 -23.90 -51.67 -21.98
N HIS A 408 -25.12 -52.10 -21.68
CA HIS A 408 -26.03 -52.65 -22.67
C HIS A 408 -26.55 -51.46 -23.48
N ASN A 409 -26.16 -51.40 -24.75
CA ASN A 409 -26.69 -50.53 -25.82
C ASN A 409 -27.83 -49.60 -25.36
N VAL A 410 -27.47 -48.47 -24.75
CA VAL A 410 -28.44 -47.44 -24.41
C VAL A 410 -28.83 -46.79 -25.73
N VAL A 411 -29.98 -47.19 -26.27
CA VAL A 411 -30.62 -46.49 -27.38
C VAL A 411 -30.90 -45.08 -26.88
N ALA A 412 -30.33 -44.09 -27.57
CA ALA A 412 -30.61 -42.69 -27.31
C ALA A 412 -32.12 -42.47 -27.42
N ALA A 413 -32.77 -42.12 -26.30
CA ALA A 413 -34.10 -41.54 -26.38
C ALA A 413 -33.96 -40.20 -27.09
N GLY A 414 -34.56 -40.11 -28.29
CA GLY A 414 -34.63 -38.89 -29.09
C GLY A 414 -35.40 -37.76 -28.40
N PRO A 415 -35.39 -36.57 -29.02
CA PRO A 415 -35.46 -35.26 -28.37
C PRO A 415 -36.70 -35.00 -27.50
#